data_AF-J3MHQ3-F1
#
_entry.id   AF-J3MHQ3-F1
#
_cell.length_a   1.000
_cell.length_b   1.000
_cell.length_c   1.000
_cell.angle_alpha   90.00
_cell.angle_beta   90.00
_cell.angle_gamma   90.00
#
_symmetry.space_group_name_H-M   'P 1'
#
loop_
_entity.id
_entity.type
_entity.pdbx_description
1 polymer ?
#
loop_
_entity_poly.entity_id
_entity_poly.type
_entity_poly.pdbx_seq_one_letter_code
_entity_poly.pdbx_strand_id
1 'polypeptide(L)'
;MAQPAWEKIGVYRGGIVPVLFQRVPCRRRGGVRFTVSGRDYFELVLVTNVAAAGSVRSMEVKATGGGGGWMAMSRNWGANWQSLAYLDGHGLSFRLTATDGQTVVFTGVVPPSWRFGQTFASTQQFK
;
A
#
# COMPACT_ATOMS: atom_id res chain seq x y z
N MET A 1 14.54 17.19 2.34
CA MET A 1 15.08 16.16 1.43
C MET A 1 16.16 15.38 2.16
N ALA A 2 16.30 14.07 1.93
CA ALA A 2 17.41 13.31 2.55
C ALA A 2 18.75 13.65 1.88
N GLN A 3 19.85 13.63 2.64
CA GLN A 3 21.19 14.01 2.15
C GLN A 3 21.62 13.31 0.85
N PRO A 4 21.42 11.99 0.66
CA PRO A 4 21.81 11.34 -0.60
C PRO A 4 21.08 11.87 -1.84
N ALA A 5 19.86 12.39 -1.69
CA ALA A 5 19.13 13.04 -2.77
C ALA A 5 19.57 14.51 -2.93
N TRP A 6 19.88 15.19 -1.83
CA TRP A 6 20.36 16.57 -1.83
C TRP A 6 21.68 16.74 -2.58
N GLU A 7 22.66 15.88 -2.28
CA GLU A 7 23.99 15.92 -2.89
C GLU A 7 24.00 15.63 -4.39
N LYS A 8 22.86 15.23 -4.97
CA LYS A 8 22.67 15.14 -6.43
C LYS A 8 22.39 16.47 -7.10
N ILE A 9 21.97 17.48 -6.34
CA ILE A 9 21.50 18.77 -6.87
C ILE A 9 22.12 19.99 -6.18
N GLY A 10 22.89 19.79 -5.10
CA GLY A 10 23.52 20.87 -4.36
C GLY A 10 24.67 20.40 -3.49
N VAL A 11 25.42 21.35 -2.92
CA VAL A 11 26.50 21.08 -1.96
C VAL A 11 25.89 20.95 -0.56
N TYR A 12 26.33 19.98 0.23
CA TYR A 12 25.80 19.73 1.58
C TYR A 12 25.75 21.00 2.46
N ARG A 13 26.85 21.77 2.48
CA ARG A 13 26.96 23.02 3.24
C ARG A 13 26.07 24.16 2.73
N GLY A 14 25.48 24.03 1.55
CA GLY A 14 24.60 25.04 0.97
C GLY A 14 23.32 25.23 1.79
N GLY A 15 22.86 24.19 2.49
CA GLY A 15 21.70 24.25 3.39
C GLY A 15 20.34 24.44 2.70
N ILE A 16 20.19 25.51 1.92
CA ILE A 16 18.98 25.90 1.20
C ILE A 16 19.36 26.18 -0.25
N VAL A 17 18.69 25.53 -1.21
CA VAL A 17 18.82 25.79 -2.64
C VAL A 17 17.43 25.86 -3.27
N PRO A 18 17.19 26.77 -4.23
CA PRO A 18 15.94 26.81 -4.97
C PRO A 18 15.81 25.56 -5.86
N VAL A 19 14.62 24.97 -5.92
CA VAL A 19 14.35 23.75 -6.68
C VAL A 19 13.07 23.87 -7.51
N LEU A 20 13.14 23.39 -8.75
CA LEU A 20 11.97 23.13 -9.58
C LEU A 20 11.64 21.64 -9.50
N PHE A 21 10.35 21.30 -9.38
CA PHE A 21 9.91 19.92 -9.25
C PHE A 21 8.63 19.67 -10.03
N GLN A 22 8.44 18.43 -10.45
CA GLN A 22 7.22 17.93 -11.07
C GLN A 22 6.97 16.50 -10.60
N ARG A 23 5.71 16.13 -10.41
CA ARG A 23 5.33 14.74 -10.13
C ARG A 23 5.52 13.90 -11.39
N VAL A 24 6.16 12.74 -11.23
CA VAL A 24 6.38 11.75 -12.30
C VAL A 24 5.89 10.36 -11.87
N PRO A 25 5.53 9.47 -12.81
CA PRO A 25 5.19 8.09 -12.48
C PRO A 25 6.32 7.36 -11.75
N CYS A 26 5.98 6.68 -10.66
CA CYS A 26 6.91 5.88 -9.87
C CYS A 26 7.29 4.59 -10.61
N ARG A 27 8.60 4.36 -10.79
CA ARG A 27 9.13 3.08 -11.27
C ARG A 27 9.53 2.20 -10.08
N ARG A 28 8.95 1.01 -9.97
CA ARG A 28 9.20 0.05 -8.88
C ARG A 28 9.61 -1.31 -9.42
N ARG A 29 10.38 -2.07 -8.64
CA ARG A 29 10.70 -3.47 -8.91
C ARG A 29 9.82 -4.37 -8.02
N GLY A 30 9.30 -5.45 -8.58
CA GLY A 30 8.34 -6.34 -7.89
C GLY A 30 6.93 -5.73 -7.79
N GLY A 31 6.02 -6.48 -7.19
CA GLY A 31 4.64 -6.05 -7.02
C GLY A 31 4.38 -5.26 -5.73
N VAL A 32 3.13 -4.83 -5.59
CA VAL A 32 2.64 -4.14 -4.39
C VAL A 32 2.75 -5.08 -3.19
N ARG A 33 3.11 -4.52 -2.02
CA ARG A 33 3.28 -5.27 -0.77
C ARG A 33 2.28 -4.82 0.28
N PHE A 34 1.78 -5.78 1.04
CA PHE A 34 0.77 -5.60 2.07
C PHE A 34 1.35 -6.08 3.40
N THR A 35 1.56 -5.18 4.35
CA THR A 35 1.94 -5.58 5.72
C THR A 35 0.69 -5.56 6.57
N VAL A 36 0.31 -6.71 7.14
CA VAL A 36 -0.90 -6.83 7.97
C VAL A 36 -0.47 -6.74 9.43
N SER A 37 -0.99 -5.75 10.16
CA SER A 37 -0.73 -5.45 11.57
C SER A 37 -2.05 -5.23 12.30
N GLY A 38 -2.01 -5.00 13.61
CA GLY A 38 -3.21 -4.77 14.41
C GLY A 38 -3.57 -5.98 15.29
N ARG A 39 -4.87 -6.23 15.43
CA ARG A 39 -5.48 -7.30 16.24
C ARG A 39 -6.84 -7.68 15.65
N ASP A 40 -7.45 -8.73 16.19
CA ASP A 40 -8.81 -9.16 15.92
C ASP A 40 -9.76 -7.94 15.98
N TYR A 41 -10.64 -7.79 14.98
CA TYR A 41 -11.54 -6.64 14.81
C TYR A 41 -10.85 -5.27 14.62
N PHE A 42 -9.54 -5.27 14.35
CA PHE A 42 -8.76 -4.11 13.99
C PHE A 42 -7.57 -4.50 13.10
N GLU A 43 -7.81 -4.80 11.83
CA GLU A 43 -6.74 -5.07 10.88
C GLU A 43 -6.23 -3.80 10.25
N LEU A 44 -4.94 -3.53 10.45
CA LEU A 44 -4.22 -2.41 9.87
C LEU A 44 -3.30 -2.92 8.74
N VAL A 45 -3.61 -2.54 7.51
CA VAL A 45 -2.84 -2.94 6.32
C VAL A 45 -2.03 -1.75 5.79
N LEU A 46 -0.71 -1.87 5.86
CA LEU A 46 0.22 -0.93 5.23
C LEU A 46 0.48 -1.36 3.79
N VAL A 47 0.18 -0.46 2.85
CA VAL A 47 0.43 -0.68 1.42
C VAL A 47 1.74 -0.01 1.02
N THR A 48 2.68 -0.78 0.46
CA THR A 48 3.96 -0.27 -0.02
C THR A 48 4.31 -0.78 -1.42
N ASN A 49 5.37 -0.21 -2.00
CA ASN A 49 5.87 -0.55 -3.34
C ASN A 49 4.84 -0.31 -4.47
N VAL A 50 4.10 0.79 -4.42
CA VAL A 50 3.13 1.19 -5.46
C VAL A 50 3.85 1.96 -6.58
N ALA A 51 3.68 1.50 -7.83
CA ALA A 51 4.20 2.16 -9.03
C ALA A 51 3.20 3.17 -9.63
N ALA A 52 3.48 3.68 -10.82
CA ALA A 52 2.64 4.62 -11.57
C ALA A 52 2.30 5.87 -10.72
N ALA A 53 1.03 6.16 -10.43
CA ALA A 53 0.68 7.27 -9.53
C ALA A 53 1.43 7.25 -8.19
N GLY A 54 1.78 6.07 -7.67
CA GLY A 54 2.52 5.94 -6.41
C GLY A 54 1.72 6.25 -5.14
N SER A 55 0.45 6.65 -5.29
CA SER A 55 -0.48 6.91 -4.19
C SER A 55 -1.82 6.25 -4.43
N VAL A 56 -2.32 5.59 -3.39
CA VAL A 56 -3.64 4.93 -3.37
C VAL A 56 -4.70 5.95 -2.97
N ARG A 57 -5.85 5.97 -3.65
CA ARG A 57 -7.05 6.77 -3.35
C ARG A 57 -8.02 6.04 -2.42
N SER A 58 -8.30 4.77 -2.69
CA SER A 58 -9.21 3.92 -1.89
C SER A 58 -8.73 2.47 -1.87
N MET A 59 -9.13 1.74 -0.83
CA MET A 59 -8.79 0.34 -0.62
C MET A 59 -10.00 -0.43 -0.11
N GLU A 60 -10.15 -1.65 -0.60
CA GLU A 60 -11.15 -2.61 -0.14
C GLU A 60 -10.51 -3.96 0.12
N VAL A 61 -11.10 -4.73 1.02
CA VAL A 61 -10.66 -6.07 1.41
C VAL A 61 -11.77 -7.09 1.21
N LYS A 62 -11.39 -8.32 0.85
CA LYS A 62 -12.29 -9.46 0.78
C LYS A 62 -11.64 -10.68 1.42
N ALA A 63 -12.35 -11.32 2.35
CA ALA A 63 -11.94 -12.56 3.00
C ALA A 63 -12.39 -13.79 2.19
N THR A 64 -11.56 -14.84 2.13
CA THR A 64 -11.94 -16.13 1.53
C THR A 64 -12.92 -16.88 2.42
N GLY A 65 -13.93 -17.52 1.83
CA GLY A 65 -14.84 -18.42 2.54
C GLY A 65 -15.98 -17.73 3.30
N GLY A 66 -15.91 -16.42 3.51
CA GLY A 66 -17.09 -15.63 3.88
C GLY A 66 -17.87 -15.30 2.61
N GLY A 67 -19.19 -15.54 2.59
CA GLY A 67 -20.07 -15.12 1.48
C GLY A 67 -20.13 -13.60 1.24
N GLY A 68 -19.22 -12.82 1.83
CA GLY A 68 -19.16 -11.37 1.77
C GLY A 68 -18.49 -10.84 0.49
N GLY A 69 -18.99 -9.69 0.04
CA GLY A 69 -18.42 -8.91 -1.05
C GLY A 69 -17.15 -8.16 -0.63
N TRP A 70 -16.81 -7.14 -1.41
CA TRP A 70 -15.74 -6.21 -1.06
C TRP A 70 -16.18 -5.31 0.09
N MET A 71 -15.31 -5.14 1.09
CA MET A 71 -15.53 -4.25 2.22
C MET A 71 -14.57 -3.07 2.13
N ALA A 72 -15.10 -1.85 2.22
CA ALA A 72 -14.29 -0.64 2.23
C ALA A 72 -13.40 -0.58 3.47
N MET A 73 -12.12 -0.30 3.26
CA MET A 73 -11.19 0.01 4.34
C MET A 73 -11.10 1.52 4.50
N SER A 74 -11.03 1.98 5.75
CA SER A 74 -10.85 3.39 6.06
C SER A 74 -9.36 3.73 6.07
N ARG A 75 -8.97 4.86 5.48
CA ARG A 75 -7.59 5.35 5.65
C ARG A 75 -7.41 5.82 7.09
N ASN A 76 -6.44 5.27 7.80
CA ASN A 76 -6.10 5.71 9.15
C ASN A 76 -5.06 6.83 9.09
N TRP A 77 -3.76 6.50 9.00
CA TRP A 77 -2.69 7.48 8.75
C TRP A 77 -1.77 7.06 7.61
N GLY A 78 -1.30 8.03 6.82
CA GLY A 78 -0.38 7.78 5.71
C GLY A 78 -0.92 6.74 4.71
N ALA A 79 -0.18 5.63 4.57
CA ALA A 79 -0.53 4.49 3.72
C ALA A 79 -1.10 3.29 4.50
N ASN A 80 -1.52 3.50 5.75
CA ASN A 80 -2.20 2.50 6.57
C ASN A 80 -3.71 2.58 6.38
N TRP A 81 -4.31 1.42 6.13
CA TRP A 81 -5.74 1.25 5.92
C TRP A 81 -6.28 0.30 6.97
N GLN A 82 -7.42 0.64 7.56
CA GLN A 82 -8.01 -0.16 8.62
C GLN A 82 -9.32 -0.81 8.20
N SER A 83 -9.55 -2.02 8.71
CA SER A 83 -10.82 -2.73 8.73
C SER A 83 -11.21 -2.96 10.19
N LEU A 84 -12.52 -3.03 10.45
CA LEU A 84 -13.08 -3.46 11.74
C LEU A 84 -13.84 -4.80 11.61
N ALA A 85 -13.68 -5.47 10.47
CA ALA A 85 -14.20 -6.80 10.25
C ALA A 85 -13.38 -7.84 11.04
N TYR A 86 -13.87 -9.07 11.13
CA TYR A 86 -13.07 -10.18 11.63
C TYR A 86 -12.42 -10.89 10.43
N LEU A 87 -11.14 -10.64 10.18
CA LEU A 87 -10.41 -11.18 9.02
C LEU A 87 -9.46 -12.33 9.36
N ASP A 88 -9.29 -12.60 10.65
CA ASP A 88 -8.39 -13.61 11.18
C ASP A 88 -8.74 -15.02 10.70
N GLY A 89 -7.71 -15.79 10.33
CA GLY A 89 -7.88 -17.14 9.78
C GLY A 89 -8.47 -17.19 8.38
N HIS A 90 -8.75 -16.05 7.74
CA HIS A 90 -9.18 -15.99 6.34
C HIS A 90 -8.05 -15.53 5.43
N GLY A 91 -8.00 -16.09 4.21
CA GLY A 91 -7.16 -15.55 3.15
C GLY A 91 -7.71 -14.20 2.69
N LEU A 92 -6.85 -13.25 2.37
CA LEU A 92 -7.26 -11.87 2.05
C LEU A 92 -6.92 -11.52 0.61
N SER A 93 -7.88 -10.87 -0.05
CA SER A 93 -7.72 -10.19 -1.32
C SER A 93 -7.91 -8.70 -1.11
N PHE A 94 -7.21 -7.89 -1.90
CA PHE A 94 -7.33 -6.43 -1.83
C PHE A 94 -7.71 -5.85 -3.18
N ARG A 95 -8.54 -4.82 -3.19
CA ARG A 95 -8.81 -3.98 -4.36
C ARG A 95 -8.34 -2.58 -4.05
N LEU A 96 -7.41 -2.08 -4.85
CA LEU A 96 -6.80 -0.76 -4.67
C LEU A 96 -7.14 0.10 -5.89
N THR A 97 -7.62 1.32 -5.64
CA THR A 97 -7.75 2.36 -6.66
C THR A 97 -6.68 3.41 -6.42
N ALA A 98 -5.83 3.67 -7.40
CA ALA A 98 -4.81 4.70 -7.37
C ALA A 98 -5.41 6.10 -7.64
N THR A 99 -4.65 7.16 -7.33
CA THR A 99 -5.12 8.54 -7.49
C THR A 99 -5.32 8.97 -8.95
N ASP A 100 -4.72 8.26 -9.90
CA ASP A 100 -4.96 8.41 -11.34
C ASP A 100 -6.23 7.67 -11.81
N GLY A 101 -6.95 6.98 -10.91
CA GLY A 101 -8.18 6.25 -11.21
C GLY A 101 -7.97 4.79 -11.57
N GLN A 102 -6.73 4.33 -11.78
CA GLN A 102 -6.48 2.92 -12.08
C GLN A 102 -6.88 2.05 -10.89
N THR A 103 -7.63 0.98 -11.14
CA THR A 103 -8.01 0.00 -10.11
C THR A 103 -7.40 -1.36 -10.41
N VAL A 104 -6.77 -1.98 -9.41
CA VAL A 104 -6.14 -3.30 -9.50
C VAL A 104 -6.63 -4.19 -8.37
N VAL A 105 -6.91 -5.46 -8.70
CA VAL A 105 -7.36 -6.49 -7.75
C VAL A 105 -6.23 -7.49 -7.48
N PHE A 106 -5.83 -7.57 -6.22
CA PHE A 106 -4.81 -8.46 -5.67
C PHE A 106 -5.49 -9.64 -5.00
N THR A 107 -5.86 -10.64 -5.80
CA THR A 107 -6.58 -11.83 -5.33
C THR A 107 -5.67 -12.76 -4.53
N GLY A 108 -6.11 -13.15 -3.34
CA GLY A 108 -5.48 -14.19 -2.52
C GLY A 108 -4.03 -13.90 -2.14
N VAL A 109 -3.65 -12.62 -1.98
CA VAL A 109 -2.27 -12.24 -1.68
C VAL A 109 -1.86 -12.61 -0.25
N VAL A 110 -2.82 -12.69 0.67
CA VAL A 110 -2.59 -13.13 2.05
C VAL A 110 -3.19 -14.54 2.22
N PRO A 111 -2.40 -15.56 2.60
CA PRO A 111 -2.90 -16.90 2.85
C PRO A 111 -3.60 -16.98 4.22
N PRO A 112 -4.61 -17.85 4.44
CA PRO A 112 -5.35 -17.96 5.71
C PRO A 112 -4.51 -18.15 6.99
N SER A 113 -3.30 -18.67 6.85
CA SER A 113 -2.35 -18.94 7.95
C SER A 113 -1.52 -17.71 8.36
N TRP A 114 -1.89 -16.52 7.90
CA TRP A 114 -1.17 -15.28 8.20
C TRP A 114 -1.23 -14.90 9.69
N ARG A 115 -0.26 -14.10 10.11
CA ARG A 115 -0.17 -13.50 11.45
C ARG A 115 0.14 -12.01 11.35
N PHE A 116 -0.27 -11.25 12.35
CA PHE A 116 0.08 -9.83 12.45
C PHE A 116 1.61 -9.62 12.44
N GLY A 117 2.04 -8.56 11.77
CA GLY A 117 3.43 -8.19 11.53
C GLY A 117 4.02 -8.74 10.21
N GLN A 118 3.30 -9.61 9.50
CA GLN A 118 3.81 -10.21 8.25
C GLN A 118 3.58 -9.31 7.04
N THR A 119 4.52 -9.38 6.08
CA THR A 119 4.43 -8.71 4.78
C THR A 119 4.23 -9.71 3.66
N PHE A 120 3.23 -9.46 2.81
CA PHE A 120 2.88 -10.27 1.66
C PHE A 120 3.11 -9.48 0.37
N ALA A 121 3.93 -10.03 -0.52
CA ALA A 121 4.24 -9.42 -1.80
C ALA A 121 3.34 -10.01 -2.89
N SER A 122 2.69 -9.16 -3.67
CA SER A 122 2.01 -9.56 -4.90
C SER A 122 3.00 -9.61 -6.08
N THR A 123 2.57 -10.27 -7.17
CA THR A 123 3.25 -10.22 -8.47
C THR A 123 2.72 -9.10 -9.37
N GLN A 124 1.64 -8.43 -8.97
CA GLN A 124 0.95 -7.41 -9.75
C GLN A 124 1.41 -5.99 -9.38
N GLN A 125 1.24 -5.06 -10.32
CA GLN A 125 1.65 -3.67 -10.16
C GLN A 125 0.78 -2.72 -11.00
N PHE A 126 0.69 -1.45 -10.55
CA PHE A 126 0.10 -0.35 -11.31
C PHE A 126 0.98 0.01 -12.52
N LYS A 127 0.37 0.54 -13.58
CA LYS A 127 1.04 0.79 -14.87
C LYS A 127 0.87 2.24 -15.30
#